data_AF-A0A1V5PZL0-F1
#
_entry.id   AF-A0A1V5PZL0-F1
#
_cell.length_a   1.000
_cell.length_b   1.000
_cell.length_c   1.000
_cell.angle_alpha   90.00
_cell.angle_beta   90.00
_cell.angle_gamma   90.00
#
_symmetry.space_group_name_H-M   'P 1'
#
loop_
_entity.id
_entity.type
_entity.pdbx_description
1 polymer ?
#
loop_
_entity_poly.entity_id
_entity_poly.type
_entity_poly.pdbx_seq_one_letter_code
_entity_poly.pdbx_strand_id
1 'polypeptide(L)'
;MLIFLISKQIKLVGYDIIIYMKNLKKIKTLTSKIEAEIAKGFLQSNGIDSFIFADDAGDMYPAQDLVYGVSLMVNKCDFRKAKELLDALEFETEDG
;
A
#
# COMPACT_ATOMS: atom_id res chain seq x y z
N MET A 1 1.75 -38.86 -0.10
CA MET A 1 2.04 -37.92 -1.23
C MET A 1 1.30 -36.58 -1.12
N LEU A 2 0.12 -36.51 -0.47
CA LEU A 2 -0.67 -35.26 -0.36
C LEU A 2 -0.09 -34.22 0.62
N ILE A 3 0.47 -34.64 1.77
CA ILE A 3 1.08 -33.75 2.78
C ILE A 3 2.27 -32.95 2.22
N PHE A 4 3.09 -33.58 1.36
CA PHE A 4 4.24 -32.92 0.75
C PHE A 4 3.83 -31.84 -0.28
N LEU A 5 2.71 -32.06 -0.97
CA LEU A 5 2.16 -31.12 -1.94
C LEU A 5 1.59 -29.87 -1.22
N ILE A 6 0.91 -30.07 -0.09
CA ILE A 6 0.36 -28.99 0.74
C ILE A 6 1.50 -28.15 1.36
N SER A 7 2.54 -28.79 1.91
CA SER A 7 3.71 -28.06 2.44
C SER A 7 4.49 -27.29 1.37
N LYS A 8 4.54 -27.78 0.12
CA LYS A 8 5.23 -27.10 -0.99
C LYS A 8 4.42 -25.89 -1.49
N GLN A 9 3.09 -26.00 -1.58
CA GLN A 9 2.20 -24.89 -1.92
C GLN A 9 2.22 -23.78 -0.87
N ILE A 10 2.15 -24.13 0.43
CA ILE A 10 2.22 -23.15 1.53
C ILE A 10 3.57 -22.43 1.55
N LYS A 11 4.68 -23.15 1.31
CA LYS A 11 5.99 -22.52 1.15
C LYS A 11 6.03 -21.57 -0.05
N LEU A 12 5.52 -21.98 -1.22
CA LEU A 12 5.48 -21.11 -2.41
C LEU A 12 4.75 -19.79 -2.12
N VAL A 13 3.52 -19.87 -1.58
CA VAL A 13 2.70 -18.69 -1.25
C VAL A 13 3.41 -17.77 -0.24
N GLY A 14 4.05 -18.34 0.78
CA GLY A 14 4.81 -17.56 1.76
C GLY A 14 6.02 -16.83 1.16
N TYR A 15 6.80 -17.50 0.31
CA TYR A 15 7.95 -16.86 -0.35
C TYR A 15 7.51 -15.78 -1.34
N ASP A 16 6.45 -16.02 -2.11
CA ASP A 16 5.94 -15.04 -3.08
C ASP A 16 5.46 -13.76 -2.39
N ILE A 17 4.75 -13.88 -1.25
CA ILE A 17 4.32 -12.71 -0.44
C ILE A 17 5.53 -11.94 0.11
N ILE A 18 6.53 -12.64 0.65
CA ILE A 18 7.74 -11.99 1.20
C ILE A 18 8.53 -11.27 0.10
N ILE A 19 8.66 -11.88 -1.09
CA ILE A 19 9.33 -11.27 -2.24
C ILE A 19 8.53 -10.08 -2.77
N TYR A 20 7.20 -10.19 -2.82
CA TYR A 20 6.33 -9.10 -3.25
C TYR A 20 6.42 -7.90 -2.28
N MET A 21 6.34 -8.15 -0.96
CA MET A 21 6.52 -7.12 0.07
C MET A 21 7.90 -6.47 0.04
N LYS A 22 8.97 -7.22 -0.27
CA LYS A 22 10.33 -6.65 -0.45
C LYS A 22 10.43 -5.67 -1.62
N ASN A 23 9.53 -5.75 -2.60
CA ASN A 23 9.50 -4.86 -3.76
C ASN A 23 8.54 -3.69 -3.59
N LEU A 24 7.91 -3.53 -2.42
CA LEU A 24 7.09 -2.36 -2.14
C LEU A 24 7.96 -1.15 -1.85
N LYS A 25 7.54 0.00 -2.37
CA LYS A 25 8.17 1.30 -2.15
C LYS A 25 7.11 2.29 -1.67
N LYS A 26 7.42 2.99 -0.59
CA LYS A 26 6.58 4.04 -0.03
C LYS A 26 6.50 5.24 -0.96
N ILE A 27 5.28 5.65 -1.32
CA ILE A 27 5.01 6.87 -2.08
C ILE A 27 4.89 8.06 -1.14
N LYS A 28 3.94 7.99 -0.20
CA LYS A 28 3.56 9.10 0.68
C LYS A 28 3.21 8.56 2.07
N THR A 29 3.42 9.40 3.07
CA THR A 29 2.91 9.18 4.43
C THR A 29 1.77 10.17 4.64
N LEU A 30 0.59 9.66 5.00
CA LEU A 30 -0.62 10.43 5.28
C LEU A 30 -0.89 10.44 6.79
N THR A 31 -1.69 11.39 7.28
CA THR A 31 -2.00 11.53 8.71
C THR A 31 -3.30 10.84 9.11
N SER A 32 -4.04 10.32 8.13
CA SER A 32 -5.32 9.65 8.34
C SER A 32 -5.45 8.43 7.43
N LYS A 33 -6.00 7.34 7.99
CA LYS A 33 -6.31 6.11 7.25
C LYS A 33 -7.36 6.33 6.17
N ILE A 34 -8.29 7.26 6.40
CA ILE A 34 -9.34 7.61 5.43
C ILE A 34 -8.70 8.19 4.16
N GLU A 35 -7.80 9.15 4.29
CA GLU A 35 -7.09 9.74 3.15
C GLU A 35 -6.26 8.68 2.42
N ALA A 36 -5.61 7.78 3.17
CA ALA A 36 -4.83 6.70 2.60
C ALA A 36 -5.70 5.74 1.78
N GLU A 37 -6.90 5.38 2.25
CA GLU A 37 -7.85 4.55 1.52
C GLU A 37 -8.39 5.24 0.26
N ILE A 38 -8.63 6.56 0.31
CA ILE A 38 -9.01 7.33 -0.89
C ILE A 38 -7.90 7.29 -1.93
N ALA A 39 -6.65 7.60 -1.55
CA ALA A 39 -5.51 7.59 -2.45
C ALA A 39 -5.22 6.19 -3.02
N LYS A 40 -5.36 5.14 -2.19
CA LYS A 40 -5.28 3.74 -2.61
C LYS A 40 -6.35 3.41 -3.64
N GLY A 41 -7.61 3.76 -3.39
CA GLY A 41 -8.71 3.55 -4.33
C GLY A 41 -8.47 4.23 -5.68
N PHE A 42 -7.94 5.45 -5.67
CA PHE A 42 -7.56 6.18 -6.88
C PHE A 42 -6.42 5.48 -7.66
N LEU A 43 -5.37 5.01 -6.99
CA LEU A 43 -4.30 4.28 -7.67
C LEU A 43 -4.80 2.95 -8.25
N GLN A 44 -5.62 2.21 -7.49
CA GLN A 44 -6.18 0.92 -7.91
C GLN A 44 -7.12 1.07 -9.11
N SER A 45 -7.95 2.12 -9.16
CA SER A 45 -8.81 2.38 -10.33
C SER A 45 -8.00 2.71 -11.60
N ASN A 46 -6.76 3.17 -11.45
CA ASN A 46 -5.79 3.39 -12.52
C ASN A 46 -4.90 2.16 -12.81
N GLY A 47 -5.25 1.00 -12.25
CA GLY A 47 -4.55 -0.27 -12.47
C GLY A 47 -3.21 -0.38 -11.75
N ILE A 48 -3.00 0.38 -10.67
CA ILE A 48 -1.80 0.32 -9.83
C ILE A 48 -2.15 -0.32 -8.49
N ASP A 49 -1.59 -1.50 -8.24
CA ASP A 49 -1.72 -2.16 -6.94
C ASP A 49 -1.03 -1.31 -5.85
N SER A 50 -1.78 -1.05 -4.79
CA SER A 50 -1.34 -0.22 -3.66
C SER A 50 -1.82 -0.78 -2.33
N PHE A 51 -1.01 -0.52 -1.30
CA PHE A 51 -1.14 -1.09 0.04
C PHE A 51 -0.97 0.00 1.09
N ILE A 52 -1.72 -0.14 2.18
CA ILE A 52 -1.66 0.75 3.33
C ILE A 52 -0.97 0.03 4.47
N PHE A 53 0.00 0.71 5.08
CA PHE A 53 0.70 0.26 6.26
C PHE A 53 0.49 1.29 7.37
N ALA A 54 -0.18 0.86 8.44
CA ALA A 54 -0.40 1.63 9.66
C ALA A 54 0.14 0.83 10.86
N ASP A 55 0.63 1.52 11.88
CA ASP A 55 1.11 0.93 13.14
C ASP A 55 0.11 1.27 14.27
N ASP A 56 -1.16 0.98 14.02
CA ASP A 56 -2.32 1.29 14.89
C ASP A 56 -2.86 0.04 15.62
N ALA A 57 -2.11 -1.08 15.54
CA ALA A 57 -2.51 -2.41 15.99
C ALA A 57 -3.89 -2.86 15.45
N GLY A 58 -4.22 -2.51 14.21
CA GLY A 58 -5.48 -2.88 13.57
C GLY A 58 -6.65 -2.06 14.10
N ASP A 59 -6.50 -0.73 14.08
CA ASP A 59 -7.47 0.24 14.59
C ASP A 59 -7.71 0.20 16.11
N MET A 60 -6.88 -0.52 16.88
CA MET A 60 -6.94 -0.46 18.34
C MET A 60 -6.49 0.92 18.87
N TYR A 61 -5.60 1.58 18.13
CA TYR A 61 -5.05 2.89 18.49
C TYR A 61 -5.10 3.88 17.31
N PRO A 62 -6.30 4.28 16.84
CA PRO A 62 -6.42 5.12 15.64
C PRO A 62 -5.80 6.52 15.80
N ALA A 63 -5.68 7.02 17.04
CA ALA A 63 -4.97 8.28 17.30
C ALA A 63 -3.45 8.20 17.02
N GLN A 64 -2.87 7.00 16.97
CA GLN A 64 -1.45 6.80 16.64
C GLN A 64 -1.15 7.09 15.16
N ASP A 65 -2.13 6.98 14.27
CA ASP A 65 -1.99 7.36 12.85
C ASP A 65 -1.58 8.82 12.69
N LEU A 66 -2.05 9.70 13.57
CA LEU A 66 -1.68 11.12 13.54
C LEU A 66 -0.20 11.35 13.89
N VAL A 67 0.37 10.47 14.73
CA VAL A 67 1.75 10.59 15.25
C VAL A 67 2.74 9.86 14.35
N TYR A 68 2.44 8.62 13.97
CA TYR A 68 3.35 7.78 13.18
C TYR A 68 3.07 7.84 11.68
N GLY A 69 1.87 8.27 11.30
CA GLY A 69 1.43 8.33 9.92
C GLY A 69 1.02 6.97 9.35
N VAL A 70 0.27 7.04 8.26
CA VAL A 70 -0.20 5.91 7.47
C VAL A 70 0.56 5.91 6.14
N SER A 71 1.29 4.84 5.85
CA SER A 71 2.14 4.77 4.66
C SER A 71 1.39 4.14 3.49
N LEU A 72 1.33 4.86 2.37
CA LEU A 72 0.87 4.34 1.09
C LEU A 72 2.06 3.78 0.30
N MET A 73 1.99 2.50 -0.05
CA MET A 73 3.05 1.79 -0.75
C MET A 73 2.54 1.17 -2.05
N VAL A 74 3.42 1.07 -3.04
CA VAL A 74 3.18 0.41 -4.33
C VAL A 74 4.35 -0.46 -4.73
N ASN A 75 4.19 -1.31 -5.73
CA ASN A 75 5.33 -1.99 -6.33
C ASN A 75 6.37 -0.97 -6.86
N LYS A 76 7.65 -1.23 -6.62
CA LYS A 76 8.76 -0.38 -7.07
C LYS A 76 8.72 -0.09 -8.58
N CYS A 77 8.23 -1.03 -9.39
CA CYS A 77 8.07 -0.85 -10.83
C CYS A 77 7.05 0.24 -11.18
N ASP A 78 5.98 0.37 -10.39
CA ASP A 78 4.89 1.33 -10.63
C ASP A 78 5.10 2.67 -9.91
N PHE A 79 6.10 2.75 -9.03
CA PHE A 79 6.38 3.91 -8.19
C PHE A 79 6.35 5.25 -8.94
N ARG A 80 7.00 5.35 -10.10
CA ARG A 80 7.08 6.59 -10.86
C ARG A 80 5.69 7.02 -11.36
N LYS A 81 4.97 6.10 -12.01
CA LYS A 81 3.63 6.36 -12.55
C LYS A 81 2.64 6.71 -11.43
N ALA A 82 2.71 5.98 -10.33
CA ALA A 82 1.85 6.23 -9.16
C ALA A 82 2.10 7.62 -8.55
N LYS A 83 3.37 8.04 -8.47
CA LYS A 83 3.73 9.36 -8.00
C LYS A 83 3.22 10.45 -8.94
N GLU A 84 3.41 10.30 -10.25
CA GLU A 84 2.91 11.25 -11.26
C GLU A 84 1.38 11.43 -11.20
N LEU A 85 0.63 10.33 -11.02
CA LEU A 85 -0.84 10.38 -10.89
C LEU A 85 -1.30 11.12 -9.64
N LEU A 86 -0.64 10.89 -8.50
CA LEU A 86 -0.97 11.56 -7.25
C LEU A 86 -0.57 13.04 -7.27
N ASP A 87 0.60 13.36 -7.82
CA ASP A 87 1.03 14.75 -7.98
C ASP A 87 0.01 15.50 -8.87
N ALA A 88 -0.45 14.90 -9.99
CA ALA A 88 -1.47 15.50 -10.86
C ALA A 88 -2.82 15.74 -10.16
N LEU A 89 -3.24 14.82 -9.29
CA LEU A 89 -4.46 14.97 -8.49
C LEU A 89 -4.37 16.17 -7.52
N GLU A 90 -3.20 16.40 -6.91
CA GLU A 90 -2.99 17.53 -6.00
C GLU A 90 -3.07 18.88 -6.75
N PHE A 91 -2.49 18.95 -7.96
CA PHE A 91 -2.56 20.16 -8.80
C PHE A 91 -3.99 20.54 -9.22
N GLU A 92 -4.91 19.59 -9.40
CA GLU A 92 -6.31 19.91 -9.72
C GLU A 92 -7.10 20.48 -8.52
N THR A 93 -6.61 20.30 -7.30
CA THR A 93 -7.31 20.74 -6.08
C THR A 93 -6.94 22.15 -5.61
N GLU A 94 -5.87 22.75 -6.15
CA GLU A 94 -5.40 24.09 -5.75
C GLU A 94 -6.02 25.25 -6.58
N ASP A 95 -6.74 24.94 -7.66
CA ASP A 95 -7.35 25.94 -8.58
C ASP A 95 -8.86 26.18 -8.34
N GLY A 96 -9.38 25.90 -7.13
CA GLY A 96 -10.81 26.02 -6.76
C GLY A 96 -11.16 27.19 -5.84
#